data_AF-M5AP37-F1
#
_entry.id   AF-M5AP37-F1
#
_cell.length_a   1.000
_cell.length_b   1.000
_cell.length_c   1.000
_cell.angle_alpha   90.00
_cell.angle_beta   90.00
_cell.angle_gamma   90.00
#
_symmetry.space_group_name_H-M   'P 1'
#
loop_
_entity.id
_entity.type
_entity.pdbx_description
1 polymer ?
#
loop_
_entity_poly.entity_id
_entity_poly.type
_entity_poly.pdbx_seq_one_letter_code
_entity_poly.pdbx_strand_id
1 'polypeptide(L)'
;SVTEDILTGFKMHCRGWRSVYCMPNRPAFKGSAPINLSDRLHQVLRWALGSVEIMMSRHCPLWYGYGGKLKWLERFAYTNTIVYPLTSIPLLAYCTLPAVCLLTGKFIIPTLTNLASVWFVALFMSIIATGVLELRWSGVSIEEF
;
A
#
# COMPACT_ATOMS: atom_id res chain seq x y z
N SER A 1 -13.77 13.90 11.34
CA SER A 1 -13.17 13.08 10.27
C SER A 1 -12.12 12.18 10.89
N VAL A 2 -11.93 10.97 10.36
CA VAL A 2 -11.11 9.91 11.02
C VAL A 2 -9.63 9.95 10.61
N THR A 3 -9.28 10.69 9.54
CA THR A 3 -7.91 10.80 8.97
C THR A 3 -7.56 12.24 8.59
N GLU A 4 -7.85 13.18 9.48
CA GLU A 4 -7.49 14.60 9.27
C GLU A 4 -5.97 14.85 9.31
N ASP A 5 -5.23 13.94 9.94
CA ASP A 5 -3.77 13.97 10.08
C ASP A 5 -3.06 13.92 8.72
N ILE A 6 -3.40 12.94 7.88
CA ILE A 6 -2.82 12.79 6.54
C ILE A 6 -3.21 13.99 5.65
N LEU A 7 -4.47 14.42 5.73
CA LEU A 7 -4.98 15.54 4.94
C LEU A 7 -4.26 16.86 5.30
N THR A 8 -4.04 17.10 6.59
CA THR A 8 -3.36 18.31 7.07
C THR A 8 -1.91 18.33 6.62
N GLY A 9 -1.20 17.20 6.76
CA GLY A 9 0.17 17.06 6.25
C GLY A 9 0.26 17.32 4.74
N PHE A 10 -0.62 16.70 3.96
CA PHE A 10 -0.71 16.91 2.51
C PHE A 10 -0.93 18.39 2.14
N LYS A 11 -1.83 19.08 2.83
CA LYS A 11 -2.11 20.51 2.59
C LYS A 11 -0.90 21.39 2.92
N MET A 12 -0.14 21.06 3.96
CA MET A 12 1.11 21.76 4.29
C MET A 12 2.17 21.51 3.23
N HIS A 13 2.37 20.27 2.78
CA HIS A 13 3.35 19.96 1.75
C HIS A 13 3.00 20.59 0.40
N CYS A 14 1.70 20.71 0.06
CA CYS A 14 1.25 21.47 -1.12
C CYS A 14 1.66 22.96 -1.06
N ARG A 15 1.79 23.53 0.14
CA ARG A 15 2.28 24.91 0.37
C ARG A 15 3.82 25.01 0.34
N GLY A 16 4.53 23.91 0.14
CA GLY A 16 5.99 23.87 0.03
C GLY A 16 6.72 23.57 1.35
N TRP A 17 6.01 23.16 2.39
CA TRP A 17 6.62 22.69 3.63
C TRP A 17 7.32 21.34 3.40
N ARG A 18 8.40 21.09 4.15
CA ARG A 18 9.17 19.84 4.10
C ARG A 18 9.19 19.19 5.48
N SER A 19 8.82 17.93 5.56
CA SER A 19 8.96 17.12 6.76
C SER A 19 10.35 16.48 6.84
N VAL A 20 10.78 16.16 8.06
CA VAL A 20 12.02 15.43 8.33
C VAL A 20 11.67 14.22 9.20
N TYR A 21 12.17 13.06 8.82
CA TYR A 21 11.99 11.81 9.56
C TYR A 21 13.30 11.46 10.28
N CYS A 22 13.28 11.44 11.61
CA CYS A 22 14.46 11.19 12.45
C CYS A 22 14.25 9.91 13.26
N MET A 23 15.16 8.95 13.12
CA MET A 23 15.18 7.71 13.90
C MET A 23 16.33 7.75 14.92
N PRO A 24 16.09 8.16 16.18
CA PRO A 24 17.10 8.07 17.22
C PRO A 24 17.36 6.60 17.61
N ASN A 25 18.59 6.30 18.04
CA ASN A 25 18.99 4.95 18.47
C ASN A 25 18.13 4.36 19.60
N ARG A 26 17.51 5.23 20.42
CA ARG A 26 16.55 4.83 21.43
C ARG A 26 15.17 5.37 21.05
N PRO A 27 14.11 4.56 21.11
CA PRO A 27 12.76 5.03 20.81
C PRO A 27 12.38 6.15 21.77
N ALA A 28 12.27 7.36 21.24
CA ALA A 28 11.94 8.57 22.01
C ALA A 28 10.46 8.61 22.43
N PHE A 29 9.59 7.91 21.69
CA PHE A 29 8.17 7.79 21.97
C PHE A 29 7.81 6.31 22.11
N LYS A 30 7.18 5.95 23.23
CA LYS A 30 6.61 4.61 23.48
C LYS A 30 5.16 4.76 23.89
N GLY A 31 4.29 3.95 23.30
CA GLY A 31 2.87 3.89 23.64
C GLY A 31 2.40 2.46 23.79
N SER A 32 1.33 2.26 24.56
CA SER A 32 0.70 0.94 24.70
C SER A 32 -0.08 0.60 23.44
N ALA A 33 0.18 -0.58 22.88
CA ALA A 33 -0.48 -1.04 21.67
C ALA A 33 -1.64 -1.99 22.02
N PRO A 34 -2.76 -1.98 21.27
CA PRO A 34 -3.88 -2.87 21.55
C PRO A 34 -3.46 -4.34 21.46
N ILE A 35 -3.83 -5.12 22.48
CA ILE A 35 -3.56 -6.56 22.60
C ILE A 35 -4.68 -7.38 21.94
N ASN A 36 -5.89 -6.83 21.89
CA ASN A 36 -7.06 -7.51 21.33
C ASN A 36 -7.13 -7.36 19.80
N LEU A 37 -7.47 -8.45 19.11
CA LEU A 37 -7.62 -8.48 17.66
C LEU A 37 -8.79 -7.61 17.18
N SER A 38 -9.90 -7.58 17.93
CA SER A 38 -11.08 -6.77 17.56
C SER A 38 -10.74 -5.29 17.44
N ASP A 39 -10.00 -4.76 18.41
CA ASP A 39 -9.59 -3.35 18.43
C ASP A 39 -8.64 -3.03 17.26
N ARG A 40 -7.77 -3.98 16.91
CA ARG A 40 -6.87 -3.85 15.75
C ARG A 40 -7.63 -3.82 14.44
N LEU A 41 -8.62 -4.70 14.26
CA LEU A 41 -9.46 -4.71 13.06
C LEU A 41 -10.26 -3.42 12.93
N HIS A 42 -10.88 -2.95 14.00
CA HIS A 42 -11.58 -1.67 14.01
C HIS A 42 -10.65 -0.49 13.72
N GLN A 43 -9.39 -0.54 14.16
CA GLN A 43 -8.40 0.48 13.85
C GLN A 43 -8.06 0.50 12.34
N VAL A 44 -7.78 -0.66 11.74
CA VAL A 44 -7.48 -0.76 10.30
C VAL A 44 -8.69 -0.35 9.46
N LEU A 45 -9.90 -0.75 9.86
CA LEU A 45 -11.14 -0.35 9.21
C LEU A 45 -11.31 1.18 9.22
N ARG A 46 -11.03 1.83 10.36
CA ARG A 46 -11.06 3.30 10.48
C ARG A 46 -10.07 3.98 9.54
N TRP A 47 -8.87 3.45 9.39
CA TRP A 47 -7.89 3.96 8.42
C TRP A 47 -8.37 3.81 6.98
N ALA A 48 -8.95 2.65 6.64
CA ALA A 48 -9.47 2.39 5.30
C ALA A 48 -10.64 3.33 4.96
N LEU A 49 -11.58 3.49 5.88
CA LEU A 49 -12.72 4.41 5.72
C LEU A 49 -12.25 5.86 5.54
N GLY A 50 -11.30 6.30 6.37
CA GLY A 50 -10.75 7.65 6.24
C GLY A 50 -10.04 7.88 4.91
N SER A 51 -9.28 6.90 4.43
CA SER A 51 -8.59 6.98 3.13
C SER A 51 -9.58 7.08 1.97
N VAL A 52 -10.67 6.30 1.99
CA VAL A 52 -11.76 6.38 1.00
C VAL A 52 -12.51 7.72 1.09
N GLU A 53 -12.75 8.23 2.30
CA GLU A 53 -13.36 9.55 2.52
C GLU A 53 -12.51 10.66 1.86
N ILE A 54 -11.19 10.66 2.07
CA ILE A 54 -10.28 11.62 1.44
C ILE A 54 -10.29 11.47 -0.08
N MET A 55 -10.28 10.24 -0.59
CA MET A 55 -10.31 9.96 -2.03
C MET A 55 -11.55 10.53 -2.72
N MET A 56 -12.73 10.40 -2.09
CA MET A 56 -14.01 10.92 -2.60
C MET A 56 -14.20 12.41 -2.29
N SER A 57 -13.37 12.99 -1.44
CA SER A 57 -13.43 14.41 -1.08
C SER A 57 -12.80 15.31 -2.16
N ARG A 58 -13.06 16.62 -2.04
CA ARG A 58 -12.42 17.67 -2.88
C ARG A 58 -10.91 17.78 -2.70
N HIS A 59 -10.33 17.12 -1.69
CA HIS A 59 -8.90 17.17 -1.40
C HIS A 59 -8.12 15.97 -1.92
N CYS A 60 -8.70 15.20 -2.84
CA CYS A 60 -8.04 14.05 -3.44
C CYS A 60 -6.77 14.47 -4.21
N PRO A 61 -5.58 13.89 -3.92
CA PRO A 61 -4.30 14.27 -4.53
C PRO A 61 -4.22 14.11 -6.05
N LEU A 62 -5.13 13.33 -6.63
CA LEU A 62 -5.29 13.16 -8.08
C LEU A 62 -5.75 14.43 -8.79
N TRP A 63 -6.48 15.31 -8.10
CA TRP A 63 -7.12 16.50 -8.69
C TRP A 63 -6.72 17.79 -7.96
N TYR A 64 -6.34 17.69 -6.68
CA TYR A 64 -6.01 18.83 -5.83
C TYR A 64 -4.52 19.21 -5.91
N GLY A 65 -4.22 20.52 -5.83
CA GLY A 65 -2.85 21.01 -5.61
C GLY A 65 -1.93 21.01 -6.83
N TYR A 66 -2.44 20.98 -8.07
CA TYR A 66 -1.60 21.06 -9.29
C TYR A 66 -0.87 22.40 -9.47
N GLY A 67 -1.33 23.47 -8.79
CA GLY A 67 -0.62 24.76 -8.72
C GLY A 67 0.33 24.90 -7.52
N GLY A 68 0.56 23.83 -6.76
CA GLY A 68 1.38 23.84 -5.55
C GLY A 68 2.86 23.55 -5.80
N LYS A 69 3.67 23.63 -4.74
CA LYS A 69 5.12 23.32 -4.75
C LYS A 69 5.44 21.85 -4.43
N LEU A 70 4.47 20.96 -4.59
CA LEU A 70 4.60 19.54 -4.23
C LEU A 70 5.41 18.78 -5.29
N LYS A 71 6.38 17.96 -4.85
CA LYS A 71 7.14 17.11 -5.76
C LYS A 71 6.26 16.04 -6.38
N TRP A 72 6.52 15.68 -7.63
CA TRP A 72 5.72 14.67 -8.34
C TRP A 72 5.78 13.28 -7.68
N LEU A 73 6.96 12.83 -7.26
CA LEU A 73 7.11 11.55 -6.54
C LEU A 73 6.38 11.54 -5.18
N GLU A 74 6.38 12.68 -4.49
CA GLU A 74 5.67 12.83 -3.23
C GLU A 74 4.15 12.77 -3.43
N ARG A 75 3.65 13.38 -4.51
CA ARG A 75 2.24 13.23 -4.92
C ARG A 75 1.91 11.76 -5.20
N PHE A 76 2.78 11.04 -5.92
CA PHE A 76 2.57 9.63 -6.20
C PHE A 76 2.48 8.79 -4.91
N ALA A 77 3.36 9.05 -3.94
CA ALA A 77 3.29 8.42 -2.62
C ALA A 77 1.95 8.69 -1.90
N TYR A 78 1.50 9.95 -1.89
CA TYR A 78 0.19 10.30 -1.31
C TYR A 78 -0.98 9.62 -2.01
N THR A 79 -0.96 9.56 -3.34
CA THR A 79 -1.99 8.84 -4.10
C THR A 79 -2.00 7.36 -3.75
N ASN A 80 -0.84 6.71 -3.65
CA ASN A 80 -0.72 5.31 -3.27
C ASN A 80 -1.32 5.05 -1.87
N THR A 81 -1.05 5.93 -0.90
CA THR A 81 -1.60 5.85 0.47
C THR A 81 -3.11 6.14 0.55
N ILE A 82 -3.73 6.72 -0.47
CA ILE A 82 -5.18 6.95 -0.47
C ILE A 82 -5.93 5.84 -1.22
N VAL A 83 -5.30 5.29 -2.26
CA VAL A 83 -5.89 4.26 -3.12
C VAL A 83 -5.70 2.84 -2.55
N TYR A 84 -4.86 2.63 -1.54
CA TYR A 84 -4.62 1.29 -0.96
C TYR A 84 -5.90 0.52 -0.57
N PRO A 85 -7.00 1.12 -0.05
CA PRO A 85 -8.17 0.31 0.30
C PRO A 85 -8.86 -0.27 -0.95
N LEU A 86 -8.75 0.40 -2.09
CA LEU A 86 -9.35 -0.07 -3.34
C LEU A 86 -8.65 -1.30 -3.91
N THR A 87 -7.38 -1.54 -3.57
CA THR A 87 -6.66 -2.74 -4.01
C THR A 87 -7.21 -4.02 -3.37
N SER A 88 -8.01 -3.91 -2.30
CA SER A 88 -8.70 -5.05 -1.68
C SER A 88 -9.76 -5.68 -2.59
N ILE A 89 -10.42 -4.89 -3.45
CA ILE A 89 -11.47 -5.37 -4.37
C ILE A 89 -10.89 -6.35 -5.40
N PRO A 90 -9.86 -5.99 -6.21
CA PRO A 90 -9.26 -6.93 -7.14
C PRO A 90 -8.55 -8.08 -6.42
N LEU A 91 -8.03 -7.87 -5.20
CA LEU A 91 -7.43 -8.94 -4.41
C LEU A 91 -8.47 -10.01 -4.02
N LEU A 92 -9.66 -9.61 -3.57
CA LEU A 92 -10.75 -10.56 -3.25
C LEU A 92 -11.20 -11.33 -4.50
N ALA A 93 -11.33 -10.66 -5.64
CA ALA A 93 -11.61 -11.32 -6.91
C ALA A 93 -10.50 -12.32 -7.29
N TYR A 94 -9.24 -11.95 -7.10
CA TYR A 94 -8.09 -12.81 -7.38
C TYR A 94 -8.03 -14.02 -6.43
N CYS A 95 -8.31 -13.85 -5.13
CA CYS A 95 -8.32 -14.96 -4.17
C CYS A 95 -9.47 -15.95 -4.39
N THR A 96 -10.60 -15.50 -4.92
CA THR A 96 -11.75 -16.36 -5.24
C THR A 96 -11.61 -17.08 -6.58
N LEU A 97 -10.80 -16.54 -7.50
CA LEU A 97 -10.58 -17.09 -8.84
C LEU A 97 -10.06 -18.54 -8.83
N PRO A 98 -9.04 -18.94 -8.03
CA PRO A 98 -8.61 -20.34 -7.94
C PRO A 98 -9.72 -21.30 -7.50
N ALA A 99 -10.56 -20.90 -6.54
CA ALA A 99 -11.66 -21.73 -6.06
C ALA A 99 -12.72 -21.94 -7.15
N VAL A 100 -13.05 -20.88 -7.90
CA VAL A 100 -13.98 -20.95 -9.04
C VAL A 100 -13.40 -21.81 -10.16
N CYS A 101 -12.12 -21.65 -10.52
CA CYS A 101 -11.45 -22.47 -11.52
C CYS A 101 -11.46 -23.96 -11.15
N LEU A 102 -11.24 -24.28 -9.87
CA LEU A 102 -11.23 -25.65 -9.38
C LEU A 102 -12.62 -26.29 -9.41
N LEU A 103 -13.67 -25.56 -9.02
CA LEU A 103 -15.05 -26.08 -9.00
C LEU A 103 -15.70 -26.15 -10.39
N THR A 104 -15.39 -25.22 -11.28
CA THR A 104 -15.96 -25.18 -12.65
C THR A 104 -15.15 -25.98 -13.67
N GLY A 105 -13.94 -26.42 -13.32
CA GLY A 105 -13.04 -27.18 -14.19
C GLY A 105 -12.53 -26.42 -15.41
N LYS A 106 -12.82 -25.11 -15.52
CA LYS A 106 -12.38 -24.25 -16.61
C LYS A 106 -11.09 -23.55 -16.23
N PHE A 107 -9.98 -24.00 -16.81
CA PHE A 107 -8.70 -23.30 -16.72
C PHE A 107 -8.74 -22.02 -17.56
N ILE A 108 -8.42 -20.89 -16.93
CA ILE A 108 -8.40 -19.57 -17.58
C ILE A 108 -7.13 -19.39 -18.43
N ILE A 109 -6.06 -20.09 -18.11
CA ILE A 109 -4.77 -19.99 -18.81
C ILE A 109 -4.67 -21.14 -19.82
N PRO A 110 -4.56 -20.87 -21.13
CA PRO A 110 -4.28 -21.90 -22.13
C PRO A 110 -2.90 -22.53 -21.89
N THR A 111 -2.64 -23.70 -22.47
CA THR A 111 -1.36 -24.41 -22.31
C THR A 111 -0.17 -23.48 -22.50
N LEU A 112 0.66 -23.36 -21.46
CA LEU A 112 1.82 -22.46 -21.44
C LEU A 112 2.76 -22.82 -22.60
N THR A 113 2.98 -21.88 -23.50
CA THR A 113 4.06 -21.99 -24.49
C THR A 113 5.41 -21.88 -23.78
N ASN A 114 6.48 -22.41 -24.38
CA ASN A 114 7.85 -22.30 -23.85
C ASN A 114 8.26 -20.85 -23.55
N LEU A 115 7.72 -19.87 -24.28
CA LEU A 115 7.97 -18.45 -24.03
C LEU A 115 7.23 -17.97 -22.76
N ALA A 116 5.96 -18.32 -22.62
CA ALA A 116 5.14 -17.89 -21.48
C ALA A 116 5.65 -18.45 -20.15
N SER A 117 6.15 -19.69 -20.14
CA SER A 117 6.75 -20.29 -18.95
C SER A 117 8.04 -19.58 -18.53
N VAL A 118 8.89 -19.19 -19.48
CA VAL A 118 10.12 -18.42 -19.19
C VAL A 118 9.78 -17.06 -18.58
N TRP A 119 8.81 -16.33 -19.14
CA TRP A 119 8.36 -15.05 -18.57
C TRP A 119 7.80 -15.21 -17.16
N PHE A 120 7.04 -16.27 -16.90
CA PHE A 120 6.51 -16.57 -15.57
C PHE A 120 7.64 -16.80 -14.57
N VAL A 121 8.58 -17.70 -14.88
CA VAL A 121 9.73 -17.99 -14.02
C VAL A 121 10.59 -16.74 -13.79
N ALA A 122 10.85 -15.96 -14.83
CA ALA A 122 11.61 -14.72 -14.73
C ALA A 122 10.94 -13.71 -13.77
N LEU A 123 9.61 -13.58 -13.84
CA LEU A 123 8.85 -12.70 -12.95
C LEU A 123 8.97 -13.15 -11.50
N PHE A 124 8.75 -14.43 -11.18
CA PHE A 124 8.90 -14.95 -9.82
C PHE A 124 10.31 -14.75 -9.27
N MET A 125 11.34 -15.06 -10.08
CA MET A 125 12.72 -14.86 -9.69
C MET A 125 13.04 -13.38 -9.44
N SER A 126 12.51 -12.48 -10.27
CA SER A 126 12.73 -11.04 -10.10
C SER A 126 12.10 -10.49 -8.82
N ILE A 127 10.90 -10.96 -8.44
CA ILE A 127 10.23 -10.56 -7.20
C ILE A 127 11.04 -11.01 -5.99
N ILE A 128 11.46 -12.28 -5.97
CA ILE A 128 12.25 -12.84 -4.85
C ILE A 128 13.60 -12.11 -4.73
N ALA A 129 14.30 -11.90 -5.85
CA ALA A 129 15.58 -11.22 -5.84
C ALA A 129 15.46 -9.76 -5.35
N THR A 130 14.41 -9.05 -5.78
CA THR A 130 14.16 -7.67 -5.34
C THR A 130 13.82 -7.61 -3.85
N GLY A 131 13.00 -8.54 -3.34
CA GLY A 131 12.68 -8.61 -1.91
C GLY A 131 13.90 -8.89 -1.04
N VAL A 132 14.77 -9.82 -1.45
CA VAL A 132 16.03 -10.11 -0.73
C VAL A 132 16.96 -8.89 -0.74
N LEU A 133 17.04 -8.16 -1.84
CA LEU A 133 17.86 -6.96 -1.94
C LEU A 133 17.34 -5.84 -1.04
N GLU A 134 16.02 -5.65 -0.98
CA GLU A 134 15.38 -4.67 -0.10
C GLU A 134 15.63 -5.01 1.37
N LEU A 135 15.51 -6.28 1.76
CA LEU A 135 15.80 -6.76 3.11
C LEU A 135 17.25 -6.56 3.54
N ARG A 136 18.19 -6.83 2.62
CA ARG A 136 19.63 -6.60 2.87
C ARG A 136 19.93 -5.14 3.21
N TRP A 137 19.24 -4.19 2.57
CA TRP A 137 19.45 -2.76 2.82
C TRP A 137 18.67 -2.22 4.00
N SER A 138 17.45 -2.72 4.26
CA SER A 138 16.61 -2.25 5.35
C SER A 138 17.04 -2.80 6.72
N GLY A 139 17.79 -3.92 6.75
CA GLY A 139 18.18 -4.59 7.98
C GLY A 139 16.98 -5.22 8.73
N VAL A 140 15.84 -5.34 8.06
CA VAL A 140 14.62 -5.98 8.57
C VAL A 140 14.79 -7.50 8.54
N SER A 141 14.22 -8.17 9.54
CA SER A 141 14.25 -9.63 9.61
C SER A 141 13.33 -10.25 8.55
N ILE A 142 13.67 -11.45 8.05
CA ILE A 142 12.87 -12.12 7.01
C ILE A 142 11.46 -12.47 7.50
N GLU A 143 11.28 -12.69 8.80
CA GLU A 143 9.97 -13.03 9.40
C GLU A 143 9.00 -11.85 9.47
N GLU A 144 9.52 -10.61 9.38
CA GLU A 144 8.75 -9.37 9.42
C GLU A 144 8.41 -8.82 8.02
N PHE A 145 8.93 -9.45 6.97
CA PHE A 145 8.72 -9.08 5.56
C PHE A 145 7.46 -9.72 4.97
#